data_AF-E1NUG0-F1
#
_entry.id   AF-E1NUG0-F1
#
_cell.length_a   1.000
_cell.length_b   1.000
_cell.length_c   1.000
_cell.angle_alpha   90.00
_cell.angle_beta   90.00
_cell.angle_gamma   90.00
#
_symmetry.space_group_name_H-M   'P 1'
#
loop_
_entity.id
_entity.type
_entity.pdbx_description
1 polymer ?
#
loop_
_entity_poly.entity_id
_entity_poly.type
_entity_poly.pdbx_seq_one_letter_code
_entity_poly.pdbx_strand_id
1 'polypeptide(L)'
;MGIVNLKVLLNPVSDLDGVGVKTAEALLQLKIKTIYDLLFYFPRRYDSLETFPLNELKDGQKVLLKGKIVTDVVVSRYGYHNTRLNFKMQIDHDIIMVNFFNQPWLKKQLQKGNDIAIYGKYVLASQTLSAYKIVLKEEGFEPVYSLNSHIKQKKLVSFINQAIEKYLPQLPEVIPQYLRDKYKLLDVQSMIIQMHQPKDLQQVKVAQRTAIFFGVFLFFNCNYHNCCMQMIKRIMVLLKNMIVVQLMS
;
A
#
# COMPACT_ATOMS: atom_id res chain seq x y z
N MET A 1 -12.36 28.45 -13.08
CA MET A 1 -11.07 28.11 -12.44
C MET A 1 -11.17 28.47 -10.97
N GLY A 2 -11.39 27.48 -10.11
CA GLY A 2 -11.52 27.72 -8.67
C GLY A 2 -10.18 28.22 -8.12
N ILE A 3 -10.24 29.19 -7.22
CA ILE A 3 -9.07 29.68 -6.49
C ILE A 3 -8.49 28.48 -5.74
N VAL A 4 -7.32 28.00 -6.17
CA VAL A 4 -6.62 26.89 -5.55
C VAL A 4 -6.14 27.35 -4.19
N ASN A 5 -6.82 26.94 -3.11
CA ASN A 5 -6.48 27.37 -1.76
C ASN A 5 -5.32 26.52 -1.22
N LEU A 6 -4.09 26.87 -1.65
CA LEU A 6 -2.86 26.17 -1.25
C LEU A 6 -2.68 26.06 0.27
N LYS A 7 -3.25 27.00 1.05
CA LYS A 7 -3.14 26.98 2.51
C LYS A 7 -3.74 25.73 3.12
N VAL A 8 -4.82 25.21 2.52
CA VAL A 8 -5.54 24.05 3.02
C VAL A 8 -4.67 22.79 2.98
N LEU A 9 -3.75 22.67 2.02
CA LEU A 9 -2.82 21.53 1.93
C LEU A 9 -1.76 21.56 3.04
N LEU A 10 -1.47 22.74 3.60
CA LEU A 10 -0.53 22.92 4.70
C LEU A 10 -1.18 22.77 6.07
N ASN A 11 -2.49 22.54 6.13
CA ASN A 11 -3.18 22.25 7.37
C ASN A 11 -2.65 20.96 8.02
N PRO A 12 -2.70 20.89 9.36
CA PRO A 12 -2.24 19.70 10.07
C PRO A 12 -3.11 18.48 9.74
N VAL A 13 -2.50 17.30 9.79
CA VAL A 13 -3.21 16.02 9.56
C VAL A 13 -4.34 15.75 10.57
N SER A 14 -4.40 16.50 11.68
CA SER A 14 -5.50 16.44 12.66
C SER A 14 -6.85 16.87 12.09
N ASP A 15 -6.86 17.60 10.97
CA ASP A 15 -8.11 18.03 10.31
C ASP A 15 -8.82 16.88 9.59
N LEU A 16 -8.16 15.72 9.44
CA LEU A 16 -8.76 14.52 8.86
C LEU A 16 -9.61 13.78 9.88
N ASP A 17 -10.77 13.28 9.42
CA ASP A 17 -11.70 12.56 10.30
C ASP A 17 -11.04 11.28 10.84
N GLY A 18 -11.11 11.08 12.15
CA GLY A 18 -10.52 9.91 12.82
C GLY A 18 -9.05 10.05 13.20
N VAL A 19 -8.41 11.20 12.93
CA VAL A 19 -7.08 11.53 13.46
C VAL A 19 -7.20 12.19 14.83
N GLY A 20 -7.27 11.37 15.88
CA GLY A 20 -7.18 11.85 17.26
C GLY A 20 -5.74 12.18 17.69
N VAL A 21 -5.56 12.77 18.87
CA VAL A 21 -4.25 13.23 19.42
C VAL A 21 -3.16 12.14 19.32
N LYS A 22 -3.45 10.92 19.77
CA LYS A 22 -2.50 9.79 19.71
C LYS A 22 -2.11 9.40 18.28
N THR A 23 -3.05 9.53 17.34
CA THR A 23 -2.80 9.19 15.94
C THR A 23 -2.00 10.29 15.26
N ALA A 24 -2.28 11.55 15.58
CA ALA A 24 -1.48 12.69 15.14
C ALA A 24 -0.02 12.56 15.62
N GLU A 25 0.21 12.24 16.90
CA GLU A 25 1.56 11.97 17.43
C GLU A 25 2.27 10.84 16.68
N ALA A 26 1.56 9.75 16.38
CA ALA A 26 2.11 8.65 15.59
C ALA A 26 2.48 9.08 14.16
N LEU A 27 1.68 9.94 13.51
CA LEU A 27 2.00 10.49 12.19
C LEU A 27 3.18 11.46 12.24
N LEU A 28 3.29 12.27 13.29
CA LEU A 28 4.42 13.16 13.53
C LEU A 28 5.74 12.40 13.63
N GLN A 29 5.76 11.21 14.27
CA GLN A 29 6.94 10.34 14.31
C GLN A 29 7.36 9.84 12.93
N LEU A 30 6.41 9.64 12.01
CA LEU A 30 6.66 9.35 10.60
C LEU A 30 7.07 10.60 9.79
N LYS A 31 7.21 11.75 10.46
CA LYS A 31 7.49 13.07 9.89
C LYS A 31 6.38 13.60 8.99
N ILE A 32 5.16 13.08 9.14
CA ILE A 32 3.95 13.53 8.45
C ILE A 32 3.26 14.55 9.35
N LYS A 33 3.33 15.83 8.98
CA LYS A 33 2.71 16.92 9.76
C LYS A 33 1.47 17.48 9.08
N THR A 34 1.54 17.60 7.76
CA THR A 34 0.53 18.26 6.94
C THR A 34 -0.19 17.29 6.01
N ILE A 35 -1.33 17.72 5.46
CA ILE A 35 -2.05 16.96 4.43
C ILE A 35 -1.15 16.78 3.19
N TYR A 36 -0.38 17.81 2.83
CA TYR A 36 0.64 17.72 1.78
C TYR A 36 1.64 16.60 2.06
N ASP A 37 2.21 16.52 3.26
CA ASP A 37 3.14 15.44 3.62
C ASP A 37 2.51 14.05 3.46
N LEU A 38 1.21 13.93 3.75
CA LEU A 38 0.47 12.67 3.65
C LEU A 38 0.24 12.24 2.19
N LEU A 39 -0.10 13.18 1.30
CA LEU A 39 -0.27 12.94 -0.14
C LEU A 39 1.04 12.57 -0.85
N PHE A 40 2.18 13.03 -0.33
CA PHE A 40 3.50 12.69 -0.86
C PHE A 40 4.19 11.56 -0.08
N TYR A 41 3.46 10.89 0.82
CA TYR A 41 3.97 9.75 1.58
C TYR A 41 3.85 8.44 0.79
N PHE A 42 4.75 8.23 -0.15
CA PHE A 42 4.66 7.10 -1.07
C PHE A 42 4.93 5.73 -0.44
N PRO A 43 4.31 4.66 -0.96
CA PRO A 43 4.56 3.30 -0.49
C PRO A 43 5.98 2.83 -0.83
N ARG A 44 6.50 1.92 -0.01
CA ARG A 44 7.82 1.32 -0.19
C ARG A 44 7.80 0.19 -1.22
N ARG A 45 6.73 -0.58 -1.24
CA ARG A 45 6.52 -1.68 -2.20
C ARG A 45 5.03 -1.83 -2.52
N TYR A 46 4.74 -2.58 -3.57
CA TYR A 46 3.38 -2.94 -3.98
C TYR A 46 3.26 -4.46 -3.96
N ASP A 47 2.29 -4.98 -3.21
CA ASP A 47 1.99 -6.40 -3.18
C ASP A 47 0.88 -6.65 -4.24
N SER A 48 1.12 -7.54 -5.21
CA SER A 48 0.10 -7.92 -6.21
C SER A 48 -1.01 -8.72 -5.54
N LEU A 49 -2.26 -8.34 -5.79
CA LEU A 49 -3.45 -9.08 -5.36
C LEU A 49 -4.07 -9.88 -6.52
N GLU A 50 -3.31 -10.13 -7.58
CA GLU A 50 -3.79 -10.95 -8.69
C GLU A 50 -4.01 -12.41 -8.25
N THR A 51 -5.13 -12.98 -8.71
CA THR A 51 -5.45 -14.39 -8.51
C THR A 51 -4.76 -15.22 -9.58
N PHE A 52 -4.06 -16.27 -9.16
CA PHE A 52 -3.42 -17.22 -10.08
C PHE A 52 -4.12 -18.57 -10.00
N PRO A 53 -4.31 -19.27 -11.13
CA PRO A 53 -4.71 -20.67 -11.09
C PRO A 53 -3.60 -21.50 -10.44
N LEU A 54 -3.98 -22.56 -9.72
CA LEU A 54 -3.02 -23.40 -8.99
C LEU A 54 -1.92 -23.99 -9.88
N ASN A 55 -2.24 -24.27 -11.14
CA ASN A 55 -1.33 -24.89 -12.11
C ASN A 55 -0.18 -23.97 -12.54
N GLU A 56 -0.30 -22.65 -12.36
CA GLU A 56 0.73 -21.68 -12.75
C GLU A 56 1.62 -21.24 -11.58
N LEU A 57 1.35 -21.77 -10.38
CA LEU A 57 2.05 -21.36 -9.16
C LEU A 57 3.45 -21.94 -9.08
N LYS A 58 4.41 -21.06 -8.80
CA LYS A 58 5.77 -21.47 -8.48
C LYS A 58 5.93 -21.70 -6.97
N ASP A 59 6.84 -22.59 -6.61
CA ASP A 59 7.14 -22.85 -5.20
C ASP A 59 7.65 -21.57 -4.50
N GLY A 60 7.07 -21.29 -3.34
CA GLY A 60 7.41 -20.12 -2.53
C GLY A 60 6.88 -18.78 -3.04
N GLN A 61 6.06 -18.76 -4.10
CA GLN A 61 5.45 -17.55 -4.62
C GLN A 61 4.40 -16.98 -3.67
N LYS A 62 4.30 -15.65 -3.57
CA LYS A 62 3.22 -14.96 -2.87
C LYS A 62 2.07 -14.75 -3.83
N VAL A 63 0.89 -15.23 -3.47
CA VAL A 63 -0.30 -15.21 -4.33
C VAL A 63 -1.57 -14.97 -3.54
N LEU A 64 -2.59 -14.46 -4.22
CA LEU A 64 -3.96 -14.43 -3.75
C LEU A 64 -4.69 -15.68 -4.27
N LEU A 65 -5.23 -16.49 -3.37
CA LEU A 65 -6.03 -17.67 -3.73
C LEU A 65 -7.45 -17.50 -3.22
N LYS A 66 -8.42 -17.81 -4.08
CA LYS A 66 -9.85 -17.76 -3.78
C LYS A 66 -10.42 -19.16 -3.73
N GLY A 67 -11.17 -19.45 -2.70
CA GLY A 67 -11.78 -20.77 -2.58
C GLY A 67 -12.76 -20.88 -1.43
N LYS A 68 -13.42 -22.04 -1.36
CA LYS A 68 -14.42 -22.37 -0.36
C LYS A 68 -13.81 -23.15 0.78
N ILE A 69 -14.14 -22.79 2.02
CA ILE A 69 -13.69 -23.55 3.19
C ILE A 69 -14.45 -24.89 3.26
N VAL A 70 -13.73 -26.01 3.18
CA VAL A 70 -14.32 -27.36 3.16
C VAL A 70 -14.35 -27.99 4.55
N THR A 71 -13.36 -27.72 5.39
CA THR A 71 -13.25 -28.30 6.73
C THR A 71 -13.46 -27.25 7.81
N ASP A 72 -13.84 -27.70 8.99
CA ASP A 72 -13.89 -26.82 10.15
C ASP A 72 -12.49 -26.28 10.48
N VAL A 73 -12.49 -25.07 11.02
CA VAL A 73 -11.27 -24.34 11.35
C VAL A 73 -10.73 -24.83 12.68
N VAL A 74 -9.55 -25.45 12.64
CA VAL A 74 -8.88 -26.00 13.82
C VAL A 74 -7.79 -25.04 14.27
N VAL A 75 -7.77 -24.73 15.58
CA VAL A 75 -6.69 -23.93 16.19
C VAL A 75 -5.87 -24.88 17.05
N SER A 76 -4.61 -25.08 16.67
CA SER A 76 -3.63 -25.82 17.45
C SER A 76 -2.61 -24.86 18.08
N ARG A 77 -2.07 -25.25 19.23
CA ARG A 77 -0.94 -24.56 19.86
C ARG A 77 0.32 -25.36 19.59
N TYR A 78 1.39 -24.69 19.18
CA TYR A 78 2.69 -25.34 19.00
C TYR A 78 3.73 -24.55 19.81
N GLY A 79 3.86 -24.89 21.09
CA GLY A 79 4.66 -24.13 22.06
C GLY A 79 3.83 -23.13 22.88
N TYR A 80 4.49 -22.45 23.83
CA TYR A 80 3.82 -21.70 24.89
C TYR A 80 3.06 -20.45 24.40
N HIS A 81 3.58 -19.75 23.38
CA HIS A 81 2.98 -18.52 22.84
C HIS A 81 2.56 -18.60 21.36
N ASN A 82 2.86 -19.70 20.66
CA ASN A 82 2.58 -19.81 19.23
C ASN A 82 1.32 -20.62 18.97
N THR A 83 0.49 -20.09 18.07
CA THR A 83 -0.76 -20.72 17.64
C THR A 83 -0.76 -20.89 16.13
N ARG A 84 -1.38 -21.95 15.65
CA ARG A 84 -1.61 -22.20 14.24
C ARG A 84 -3.08 -22.47 14.04
N LEU A 85 -3.70 -21.72 13.14
CA LEU A 85 -5.05 -21.96 12.67
C LEU A 85 -4.93 -22.62 11.31
N ASN A 86 -5.53 -23.80 11.15
CA ASN A 86 -5.49 -24.55 9.91
C ASN A 86 -6.89 -25.00 9.47
N PHE A 87 -7.07 -25.09 8.16
CA PHE A 87 -8.25 -25.63 7.51
C PHE A 87 -7.92 -25.99 6.06
N LYS A 88 -8.79 -26.76 5.41
CA LYS A 88 -8.70 -27.05 3.99
C LYS A 88 -9.64 -26.15 3.20
N MET A 89 -9.12 -25.62 2.10
CA MET A 89 -9.84 -24.77 1.16
C MET A 89 -9.86 -25.45 -0.20
N GLN A 90 -11.02 -25.50 -0.83
CA GLN A 90 -11.18 -25.97 -2.20
C GLN A 90 -11.06 -24.78 -3.15
N ILE A 91 -10.18 -24.92 -4.13
CA ILE A 91 -10.00 -23.97 -5.23
C ILE A 91 -10.26 -24.78 -6.49
N ASP A 92 -11.31 -24.42 -7.23
CA ASP A 92 -11.77 -25.17 -8.40
C ASP A 92 -11.97 -26.67 -8.07
N HIS A 93 -11.05 -27.52 -8.52
CA HIS A 93 -11.08 -28.98 -8.31
C HIS A 93 -10.08 -29.48 -7.25
N ASP A 94 -9.18 -28.62 -6.78
CA ASP A 94 -8.10 -29.00 -5.87
C ASP A 94 -8.39 -28.58 -4.42
N ILE A 95 -7.85 -29.34 -3.48
CA ILE A 95 -7.98 -29.06 -2.05
C ILE A 95 -6.59 -28.75 -1.49
N ILE A 96 -6.41 -27.53 -1.00
CA ILE A 96 -5.16 -27.09 -0.39
C ILE A 96 -5.31 -26.89 1.11
N MET A 97 -4.21 -27.04 1.86
CA MET A 97 -4.19 -26.75 3.28
C MET A 97 -3.77 -25.30 3.52
N VAL A 98 -4.60 -24.54 4.23
CA VAL A 98 -4.31 -23.15 4.59
C VAL A 98 -3.88 -23.06 6.05
N ASN A 99 -2.83 -22.30 6.32
CA ASN A 99 -2.27 -22.12 7.65
C ASN A 99 -2.09 -20.63 7.99
N PHE A 100 -2.73 -20.17 9.05
CA PHE A 100 -2.49 -18.87 9.67
C PHE A 100 -1.68 -19.05 10.96
N PHE A 101 -0.60 -18.28 11.10
CA PHE A 101 0.26 -18.32 12.28
C PHE A 101 -0.05 -17.15 13.21
N ASN A 102 -0.22 -17.42 14.50
CA ASN A 102 -0.45 -16.42 15.55
C ASN A 102 -1.69 -15.55 15.35
N GLN A 103 -2.72 -16.07 14.66
CA GLN A 103 -3.97 -15.36 14.37
C GLN A 103 -5.23 -16.16 14.80
N PRO A 104 -5.39 -16.51 16.09
CA PRO A 104 -6.51 -17.35 16.54
C PRO A 104 -7.87 -16.65 16.47
N TRP A 105 -7.91 -15.30 16.45
CA TRP A 105 -9.15 -14.53 16.34
C TRP A 105 -9.89 -14.75 15.02
N LEU A 106 -9.17 -15.18 13.96
CA LEU A 106 -9.77 -15.47 12.66
C LEU A 106 -10.74 -16.65 12.71
N LYS A 107 -10.68 -17.52 13.72
CA LYS A 107 -11.62 -18.64 13.89
C LYS A 107 -13.08 -18.18 13.91
N LYS A 108 -13.36 -16.98 14.43
CA LYS A 108 -14.73 -16.42 14.45
C LYS A 108 -15.19 -15.92 13.08
N GLN A 109 -14.26 -15.50 12.22
CA GLN A 109 -14.54 -14.95 10.89
C GLN A 109 -14.58 -16.04 9.81
N LEU A 110 -13.87 -17.13 10.03
CA LEU A 110 -13.74 -18.24 9.09
C LEU A 110 -14.71 -19.35 9.48
N GLN A 111 -15.72 -19.57 8.64
CA GLN A 111 -16.72 -20.63 8.83
C GLN A 111 -16.73 -21.54 7.61
N LYS A 112 -16.94 -22.84 7.85
CA LYS A 112 -17.07 -23.84 6.80
C LYS A 112 -18.19 -23.43 5.84
N GLY A 113 -17.92 -23.55 4.54
CA GLY A 113 -18.86 -23.19 3.48
C GLY A 113 -18.74 -21.76 2.96
N ASN A 114 -17.97 -20.88 3.62
CA ASN A 114 -17.74 -19.53 3.12
C ASN A 114 -16.69 -19.50 2.02
N ASP A 115 -16.92 -18.65 1.02
CA ASP A 115 -15.92 -18.29 0.01
C ASP A 115 -15.03 -17.18 0.56
N ILE A 116 -13.72 -17.37 0.45
CA ILE A 116 -12.72 -16.43 0.96
C ILE A 116 -11.56 -16.27 -0.02
N ALA A 117 -10.99 -15.07 -0.06
CA ALA A 117 -9.74 -14.80 -0.75
C ALA A 117 -8.61 -14.59 0.28
N ILE A 118 -7.51 -15.34 0.11
CA ILE A 118 -6.42 -15.41 1.07
C ILE A 118 -5.12 -15.07 0.38
N TYR A 119 -4.41 -14.07 0.93
CA TYR A 119 -3.08 -13.70 0.46
C TYR A 119 -2.02 -14.38 1.32
N GLY A 120 -1.10 -15.09 0.68
CA GLY A 120 -0.11 -15.88 1.38
C GLY A 120 1.02 -16.37 0.49
N LYS A 121 1.97 -17.06 1.11
CA LYS A 121 3.04 -17.76 0.41
C LYS A 121 2.61 -19.21 0.16
N TYR A 122 2.57 -19.62 -1.10
CA TYR A 122 2.26 -20.98 -1.50
C TYR A 122 3.51 -21.85 -1.46
N VAL A 123 3.40 -23.07 -0.92
CA VAL A 123 4.48 -24.06 -0.86
C VAL A 123 4.02 -25.31 -1.59
N LEU A 124 4.60 -25.53 -2.78
CA LEU A 124 4.20 -26.58 -3.72
C LEU A 124 4.45 -27.97 -3.13
N ALA A 125 5.61 -28.18 -2.50
CA ALA A 125 6.02 -29.48 -1.94
C ALA A 125 5.05 -30.05 -0.90
N SER A 126 4.29 -29.20 -0.22
CA SER A 126 3.34 -29.60 0.82
C SER A 126 1.89 -29.26 0.47
N GLN A 127 1.65 -28.69 -0.72
CA GLN A 127 0.37 -28.11 -1.14
C GLN A 127 -0.27 -27.26 -0.05
N THR A 128 0.56 -26.44 0.62
CA THR A 128 0.11 -25.59 1.72
C THR A 128 0.24 -24.11 1.39
N LEU A 129 -0.76 -23.33 1.78
CA LEU A 129 -0.74 -21.88 1.75
C LEU A 129 -0.45 -21.36 3.17
N SER A 130 0.72 -20.75 3.34
CA SER A 130 1.03 -19.98 4.54
C SER A 130 0.40 -18.59 4.40
N ALA A 131 -0.77 -18.44 5.01
CA ALA A 131 -1.62 -17.27 4.88
C ALA A 131 -1.14 -16.11 5.78
N TYR A 132 -1.13 -14.90 5.21
CA TYR A 132 -0.77 -13.67 5.92
C TYR A 132 -2.01 -12.88 6.32
N LYS A 133 -2.97 -12.76 5.40
CA LYS A 133 -4.21 -11.99 5.60
C LYS A 133 -5.33 -12.49 4.69
N ILE A 134 -6.55 -12.19 5.10
CA ILE A 134 -7.75 -12.34 4.29
C ILE A 134 -7.95 -11.03 3.52
N VAL A 135 -8.25 -11.15 2.23
CA VAL A 135 -8.49 -10.02 1.35
C VAL A 135 -9.98 -9.98 1.02
N LEU A 136 -10.61 -8.82 1.23
CA LEU A 136 -12.04 -8.63 0.97
C LEU A 136 -12.32 -8.01 -0.40
N LYS A 137 -11.30 -7.43 -1.04
CA LYS A 137 -11.41 -6.74 -2.34
C LYS A 137 -10.27 -7.22 -3.24
N GLU A 138 -10.63 -7.82 -4.37
CA GLU A 138 -9.78 -8.74 -5.14
C GLU A 138 -8.99 -8.05 -6.27
N GLU A 139 -8.95 -6.72 -6.32
CA GLU A 139 -8.48 -6.02 -7.51
C GLU A 139 -7.33 -5.06 -7.23
N GLY A 140 -6.25 -5.27 -7.99
CA GLY A 140 -5.14 -4.34 -8.17
C GLY A 140 -3.93 -4.64 -7.29
N PHE A 141 -3.18 -3.58 -7.00
CA PHE A 141 -1.95 -3.64 -6.24
C PHE A 141 -2.17 -2.99 -4.87
N GLU A 142 -1.77 -3.68 -3.81
CA GLU A 142 -1.85 -3.12 -2.47
C GLU A 142 -0.55 -2.38 -2.11
N PRO A 143 -0.60 -1.05 -1.95
CA PRO A 143 0.56 -0.29 -1.52
C PRO A 143 0.93 -0.65 -0.07
N VAL A 144 2.21 -0.88 0.18
CA VAL A 144 2.77 -1.14 1.51
C VAL A 144 3.61 0.04 1.95
N TYR A 145 3.20 0.71 3.03
CA TYR A 145 3.84 1.93 3.52
C TYR A 145 4.88 1.62 4.59
N SER A 146 5.79 2.56 4.81
CA SER A 146 6.64 2.51 6.00
C SER A 146 5.79 2.86 7.23
N LEU A 147 5.83 2.03 8.28
CA LEU A 147 5.01 2.20 9.48
C LEU A 147 5.90 2.35 10.71
N ASN A 148 5.33 2.90 11.77
CA ASN A 148 5.87 2.80 13.13
C ASN A 148 5.03 1.80 13.94
N SER A 149 5.44 1.55 15.19
CA SER A 149 4.75 0.64 16.12
C SER A 149 3.32 1.09 16.49
N HIS A 150 2.98 2.37 16.25
CA HIS A 150 1.75 2.98 16.75
C HIS A 150 0.63 3.10 15.71
N ILE A 151 0.94 2.98 14.41
CA ILE A 151 -0.06 3.04 13.34
C ILE A 151 -0.10 1.75 12.52
N LYS A 152 -1.33 1.27 12.24
CA LYS A 152 -1.55 0.09 11.39
C LYS A 152 -1.67 0.50 9.92
N GLN A 153 -1.19 -0.35 9.02
CA GLN A 153 -1.26 -0.17 7.56
C GLN A 153 -2.65 0.29 7.09
N LYS A 154 -3.70 -0.44 7.49
CA LYS A 154 -5.09 -0.17 7.09
C LYS A 154 -5.56 1.23 7.50
N LYS A 155 -5.16 1.72 8.68
CA LYS A 155 -5.52 3.07 9.14
C LYS A 155 -4.81 4.14 8.31
N LEU A 156 -3.51 3.97 8.07
CA LEU A 156 -2.74 4.91 7.27
C LEU A 156 -3.28 5.01 5.84
N VAL A 157 -3.56 3.87 5.20
CA VAL A 157 -4.19 3.81 3.87
C VAL A 157 -5.53 4.56 3.86
N SER A 158 -6.35 4.40 4.91
CA SER A 158 -7.63 5.12 5.04
C SER A 158 -7.45 6.63 5.06
N PHE A 159 -6.47 7.16 5.80
CA PHE A 159 -6.20 8.59 5.85
C PHE A 159 -5.67 9.12 4.52
N ILE A 160 -4.81 8.36 3.83
CA ILE A 160 -4.31 8.71 2.50
C ILE A 160 -5.46 8.78 1.50
N ASN A 161 -6.35 7.79 1.48
CA ASN A 161 -7.50 7.78 0.58
C ASN A 161 -8.43 8.96 0.83
N GLN A 162 -8.69 9.27 2.11
CA GLN A 162 -9.47 10.45 2.49
C GLN A 162 -8.80 11.76 2.05
N ALA A 163 -7.46 11.84 2.18
CA ALA A 163 -6.70 12.99 1.73
C ALA A 163 -6.76 13.16 0.20
N ILE A 164 -6.65 12.05 -0.55
CA ILE A 164 -6.79 12.02 -2.01
C ILE A 164 -8.18 12.52 -2.40
N GLU A 165 -9.24 12.00 -1.79
CA GLU A 165 -10.61 12.37 -2.12
C GLU A 165 -10.92 13.86 -1.86
N LYS A 166 -10.48 14.39 -0.72
CA LYS A 166 -10.83 15.76 -0.28
C LYS A 166 -9.90 16.84 -0.83
N TYR A 167 -8.60 16.55 -0.97
CA TYR A 167 -7.58 17.59 -1.17
C TYR A 167 -6.79 17.46 -2.47
N LEU A 168 -6.79 16.30 -3.14
CA LEU A 168 -6.08 16.14 -4.41
C LEU A 168 -6.50 17.15 -5.50
N PRO A 169 -7.80 17.50 -5.66
CA PRO A 169 -8.21 18.50 -6.66
C PRO A 169 -7.64 19.91 -6.40
N GLN A 170 -7.17 20.17 -5.18
CA GLN A 170 -6.60 21.44 -4.76
C GLN A 170 -5.08 21.51 -5.00
N LEU A 171 -4.46 20.44 -5.51
CA LEU A 171 -3.05 20.47 -5.87
C LEU A 171 -2.87 21.18 -7.23
N PRO A 172 -2.06 22.25 -7.28
CA PRO A 172 -1.78 22.92 -8.54
C PRO A 172 -0.87 22.06 -9.42
N GLU A 173 -1.02 22.21 -10.73
CA GLU A 173 -0.05 21.64 -11.67
C GLU A 173 1.23 22.49 -11.64
N VAL A 174 2.35 21.86 -11.28
CA VAL A 174 3.64 22.54 -11.11
C VAL A 174 4.53 22.35 -12.34
N ILE A 175 4.34 21.26 -13.10
CA ILE A 175 5.16 20.96 -14.27
C ILE A 175 4.45 21.56 -15.51
N PRO A 176 5.07 22.53 -16.19
CA PRO A 176 4.54 23.09 -17.43
C PRO A 176 4.16 22.02 -18.47
N GLN A 177 3.05 22.22 -19.18
CA GLN A 177 2.52 21.28 -20.17
C GLN A 177 3.59 20.85 -21.19
N TYR A 178 4.39 21.80 -21.70
CA TYR A 178 5.44 21.50 -22.69
C TYR A 178 6.50 20.51 -22.18
N LEU A 179 6.82 20.50 -20.88
CA LEU A 179 7.74 19.52 -20.29
C LEU A 179 7.03 18.17 -20.13
N ARG A 180 5.76 18.16 -19.73
CA ARG A 180 4.98 16.93 -19.62
C ARG A 180 4.84 16.23 -20.96
N ASP A 181 4.57 16.97 -22.04
CA ASP A 181 4.47 16.42 -23.39
C ASP A 181 5.82 15.88 -23.87
N LYS A 182 6.90 16.67 -23.68
CA LYS A 182 8.26 16.30 -24.11
C LYS A 182 8.76 15.03 -23.43
N TYR A 183 8.54 14.89 -22.13
CA TYR A 183 9.04 13.76 -21.33
C TYR A 183 7.98 12.68 -21.07
N LYS A 184 6.78 12.82 -21.65
CA LYS A 184 5.62 11.93 -21.45
C LYS A 184 5.30 11.71 -19.97
N LEU A 185 5.24 12.80 -19.20
CA LEU A 185 4.99 12.79 -17.76
C LEU A 185 3.50 12.93 -17.47
N LEU A 186 3.09 12.38 -16.33
CA LEU A 186 1.73 12.59 -15.82
C LEU A 186 1.57 14.00 -15.26
N ASP A 187 0.32 14.47 -15.16
CA ASP A 187 -0.01 15.56 -14.24
C ASP A 187 0.18 15.11 -12.78
N VAL A 188 0.32 16.08 -11.87
CA VAL A 188 0.60 15.81 -10.45
C VAL A 188 -0.50 14.96 -9.80
N GLN A 189 -1.76 15.17 -10.17
CA GLN A 189 -2.88 14.47 -9.56
C GLN A 189 -2.89 12.99 -9.97
N SER A 190 -2.74 12.73 -11.27
CA SER A 190 -2.61 11.39 -11.83
C SER A 190 -1.39 10.65 -11.28
N MET A 191 -0.27 11.35 -11.10
CA MET A 191 0.93 10.79 -10.48
C MET A 191 0.64 10.29 -9.06
N ILE A 192 -0.01 11.10 -8.22
CA ILE A 192 -0.33 10.72 -6.83
C ILE A 192 -1.31 9.54 -6.81
N ILE A 193 -2.36 9.58 -7.64
CA ILE A 193 -3.33 8.47 -7.75
C ILE A 193 -2.63 7.17 -8.13
N GLN A 194 -1.80 7.19 -9.18
CA GLN A 194 -1.13 5.97 -9.65
C GLN A 194 -0.06 5.47 -8.66
N MET A 195 0.53 6.34 -7.82
CA MET A 195 1.43 5.91 -6.75
C MET A 195 0.70 5.29 -5.55
N HIS A 196 -0.53 5.71 -5.24
CA HIS A 196 -1.26 5.18 -4.09
C HIS A 196 -2.27 4.09 -4.45
N GLN A 197 -2.82 4.13 -5.65
CA GLN A 197 -3.87 3.24 -6.14
C GLN A 197 -3.56 2.76 -7.58
N PRO A 198 -2.42 2.07 -7.80
CA PRO A 198 -2.07 1.56 -9.11
C PRO A 198 -2.97 0.40 -9.53
N LYS A 199 -3.39 0.41 -10.80
CA LYS A 199 -4.09 -0.74 -11.40
C LYS A 199 -3.11 -1.80 -11.92
N ASP A 200 -1.93 -1.37 -12.37
CA ASP A 200 -0.91 -2.24 -12.93
C ASP A 200 0.52 -1.74 -12.60
N LEU A 201 1.51 -2.59 -12.84
CA LEU A 201 2.93 -2.26 -12.61
C LEU A 201 3.46 -1.17 -13.57
N GLN A 202 2.86 -0.97 -14.74
CA GLN A 202 3.30 0.05 -15.68
C GLN A 202 2.89 1.45 -15.20
N GLN A 203 1.70 1.61 -14.64
CA GLN A 203 1.24 2.83 -13.96
C GLN A 203 2.20 3.21 -12.84
N VAL A 204 2.60 2.24 -12.01
CA VAL A 204 3.62 2.48 -10.97
C VAL A 204 4.89 3.03 -11.59
N LYS A 205 5.44 2.42 -12.65
CA LYS A 205 6.69 2.86 -13.27
C LYS A 205 6.59 4.27 -13.85
N VAL A 206 5.49 4.59 -14.53
CA VAL A 206 5.27 5.91 -15.14
C VAL A 206 5.07 6.98 -14.05
N ALA A 207 4.33 6.66 -13.00
CA ALA A 207 4.11 7.56 -11.88
C ALA A 207 5.40 7.79 -11.07
N GLN A 208 6.21 6.75 -10.84
CA GLN A 208 7.52 6.87 -10.22
C GLN A 208 8.45 7.76 -11.04
N ARG A 209 8.52 7.57 -12.36
CA ARG A 209 9.30 8.44 -13.25
C ARG A 209 8.87 9.89 -13.12
N THR A 210 7.56 10.12 -13.10
CA THR A 210 6.98 11.46 -12.94
C THR A 210 7.32 12.04 -11.57
N ALA A 211 7.23 11.27 -10.48
CA ALA A 211 7.57 11.70 -9.13
C ALA A 211 9.05 12.06 -8.96
N ILE A 212 9.94 11.29 -9.58
CA ILE A 212 11.38 11.60 -9.62
C ILE A 212 11.61 12.93 -10.33
N PHE A 213 11.03 13.09 -11.53
CA PHE A 213 11.15 14.33 -12.30
C PHE A 213 10.57 15.51 -11.52
N PHE A 214 9.38 15.36 -10.92
CA PHE A 214 8.72 16.36 -10.09
C PHE A 214 9.62 16.82 -8.94
N GLY A 215 10.22 15.89 -8.19
CA GLY A 215 11.15 16.21 -7.11
C GLY A 215 12.38 16.98 -7.58
N VAL A 216 12.94 16.60 -8.72
CA VAL A 216 14.09 17.29 -9.35
C VAL A 216 13.69 18.68 -9.86
N PHE A 217 12.53 18.80 -10.50
CA PHE A 217 11.99 20.06 -11.01
C PHE A 217 11.77 21.05 -9.86
N LEU A 218 11.14 20.60 -8.76
CA LEU A 218 10.99 21.42 -7.56
C LEU A 218 12.34 21.85 -7.00
N PHE A 219 13.35 20.97 -6.99
CA PHE A 219 14.69 21.32 -6.51
C PHE A 219 15.34 22.43 -7.32
N PHE A 220 15.29 22.36 -8.64
CA PHE A 220 15.90 23.38 -9.50
C PHE A 220 15.12 24.69 -9.51
N ASN A 221 13.80 24.65 -9.35
CA ASN A 221 12.97 25.87 -9.33
C ASN A 221 12.88 26.52 -7.94
N CYS A 222 13.12 25.77 -6.86
CA CYS A 222 13.35 26.33 -5.52
C CYS A 222 14.78 26.92 -5.43
N ASN A 223 15.01 28.03 -6.13
CA ASN A 223 16.14 28.89 -5.85
C ASN A 223 15.89 29.62 -4.53
N TYR A 224 16.83 29.53 -3.58
CA TYR A 224 16.91 30.34 -2.35
C TYR A 224 15.84 30.14 -1.26
N HIS A 225 15.89 29.04 -0.50
CA HIS A 225 15.77 29.07 0.98
C HIS A 225 15.98 27.68 1.59
N ASN A 226 16.68 27.62 2.73
CA ASN A 226 16.96 26.39 3.51
C ASN A 226 15.73 25.53 3.85
N CYS A 227 14.51 26.08 3.76
CA CYS A 227 13.27 25.36 4.04
C CYS A 227 12.87 24.37 2.91
N CYS A 228 13.08 24.73 1.64
CA CYS A 228 12.70 23.86 0.50
C CYS A 228 13.62 22.62 0.41
N MET A 229 14.89 22.76 0.81
CA MET A 229 15.89 21.69 0.85
C MET A 229 15.53 20.51 1.76
N GLN A 230 14.84 20.73 2.89
CA GLN A 230 14.40 19.62 3.77
C GLN A 230 13.24 18.82 3.16
N MET A 231 12.35 19.50 2.43
CA MET A 231 11.21 18.88 1.76
C MET A 231 11.67 18.00 0.59
N ILE A 232 12.62 18.50 -0.21
CA ILE A 232 13.21 17.77 -1.34
C ILE A 232 14.08 16.60 -0.87
N LYS A 233 14.90 16.77 0.18
CA LYS A 233 15.67 15.65 0.76
C LYS A 233 14.76 14.53 1.24
N ARG A 234 13.56 14.82 1.76
CA ARG A 234 12.58 13.80 2.17
C ARG A 234 11.99 13.05 0.98
N ILE A 235 11.57 13.77 -0.07
CA ILE A 235 11.07 13.16 -1.31
C ILE A 235 12.16 12.29 -1.95
N MET A 236 13.40 12.79 -2.04
CA MET A 236 14.53 12.02 -2.58
C MET A 236 14.90 10.81 -1.71
N VAL A 237 14.85 10.88 -0.38
CA VAL A 237 15.11 9.70 0.49
C VAL A 237 14.00 8.65 0.35
N LEU A 238 12.74 9.07 0.21
CA LEU A 238 11.61 8.16 -0.03
C LEU A 238 11.73 7.48 -1.41
N LEU A 239 12.13 8.22 -2.44
CA LEU A 239 12.39 7.68 -3.78
C LEU A 239 13.63 6.76 -3.81
N LYS A 240 14.71 7.11 -3.08
CA LYS A 240 15.95 6.31 -3.04
C LYS A 240 15.74 4.97 -2.34
N ASN A 241 14.95 4.92 -1.27
CA ASN A 241 14.58 3.67 -0.60
C ASN A 241 13.64 2.79 -1.44
N MET A 242 12.93 3.36 -2.40
CA MET A 242 12.06 2.64 -3.34
C MET A 242 12.85 2.04 -4.51
N ILE A 243 13.86 2.77 -5.04
CA ILE A 243 14.73 2.31 -6.14
C ILE A 243 15.60 1.11 -5.73
N VAL A 244 16.12 1.10 -4.49
CA VAL A 244 17.05 0.04 -4.01
C VAL A 244 16.34 -1.31 -3.82
N VAL A 245 15.06 -1.33 -3.46
CA VAL A 245 14.31 -2.59 -3.22
C VAL A 245 14.02 -3.34 -4.52
N GLN A 246 13.96 -2.62 -5.66
CA GLN A 246 13.57 -3.20 -6.95
C GLN A 246 14.76 -3.74 -7.76
N LEU A 247 16.00 -3.40 -7.39
CA LEU A 247 17.23 -3.98 -7.95
C LEU A 247 17.64 -5.29 -7.27
N MET A 248 16.98 -5.70 -6.18
CA MET A 248 17.27 -6.92 -5.42
C MET A 248 16.12 -7.94 -5.41
N SER A 249 15.12 -7.79 -6.29
CA SER A 249 13.99 -8.72 -6.45
C SER A 249 13.97 -9.32 -7.84
#